data_AF-A0A0B6Y4C7-F1
#
_entry.id   AF-A0A0B6Y4C7-F1
#
_cell.length_a   1.000
_cell.length_b   1.000
_cell.length_c   1.000
_cell.angle_alpha   90.00
_cell.angle_beta   90.00
_cell.angle_gamma   90.00
#
_symmetry.space_group_name_H-M   'P 1'
#
loop_
_entity.id
_entity.type
_entity.pdbx_description
1 polymer ?
#
loop_
_entity_poly.entity_id
_entity_poly.type
_entity_poly.pdbx_seq_one_letter_code
_entity_poly.pdbx_strand_id
1 'polypeptide(L)'
;KDDPLVADEGDARERRTDDIPTWDNEFLRVDQGTLFELILAANYLDIKGLLDVTCKTVANMIKGKSPDEIRRTFNIRNDFTTEEEEQIRRENA
;
A
#
# COMPACT_ATOMS: atom_id res chain seq x y z
N LYS A 1 2.74 12.92 -33.20
CA LYS A 1 1.42 12.26 -33.33
C LYS A 1 1.33 11.40 -32.10
N ASP A 2 0.94 12.05 -31.01
CA ASP A 2 0.92 11.49 -29.68
C ASP A 2 -0.56 11.35 -29.36
N ASP A 3 -1.12 10.23 -29.80
CA ASP A 3 -2.48 9.85 -29.46
C ASP A 3 -2.50 9.67 -27.93
N PRO A 4 -3.37 10.37 -27.18
CA PRO A 4 -3.44 10.17 -25.75
C PRO A 4 -3.90 8.73 -25.49
N LEU A 5 -3.11 8.00 -24.70
CA LEU A 5 -3.53 6.73 -24.13
C LEU A 5 -4.82 6.98 -23.36
N VAL A 6 -5.94 6.64 -23.97
CA VAL A 6 -7.23 6.52 -23.30
C VAL A 6 -7.03 5.46 -22.23
N ALA A 7 -6.79 5.88 -20.98
CA ALA A 7 -6.79 4.98 -19.86
C ALA A 7 -8.18 4.35 -19.81
N ASP A 8 -8.24 3.04 -20.04
CA ASP A 8 -9.46 2.27 -19.86
C ASP A 8 -9.99 2.52 -18.45
N GLU A 9 -11.27 2.87 -18.31
CA GLU A 9 -11.85 3.17 -17.00
C GLU A 9 -11.75 1.98 -16.03
N GLY A 10 -11.60 0.74 -16.54
CA GLY A 10 -11.31 -0.45 -15.75
C GLY A 10 -9.92 -0.39 -15.08
N ASP A 11 -8.89 0.01 -15.83
CA ASP A 11 -7.52 0.16 -15.33
C ASP A 11 -7.39 1.30 -14.30
N ALA A 12 -8.21 2.35 -14.43
CA ALA A 12 -8.27 3.44 -13.45
C ALA A 12 -8.97 3.05 -12.13
N ARG A 13 -9.82 2.01 -12.14
CA ARG A 13 -10.45 1.47 -10.92
C ARG A 13 -9.53 0.48 -10.20
N GLU A 14 -8.77 -0.35 -10.94
CA GLU A 14 -7.81 -1.27 -10.35
C GLU A 14 -6.73 -0.56 -9.52
N ARG A 15 -6.32 0.64 -9.94
CA ARG A 15 -5.32 1.46 -9.23
C ARG A 15 -5.82 2.14 -7.94
N ARG A 16 -7.11 2.08 -7.63
CA ARG A 16 -7.70 2.71 -6.43
C ARG A 16 -7.58 1.78 -5.23
N THR A 17 -7.04 2.32 -4.14
CA THR A 17 -6.90 1.58 -2.88
C THR A 17 -8.19 1.60 -2.06
N ASP A 18 -9.09 2.55 -2.32
CA ASP A 18 -10.37 2.74 -1.63
C ASP A 18 -11.49 1.82 -2.13
N ASP A 19 -11.29 1.15 -3.27
CA ASP A 19 -12.25 0.18 -3.81
C ASP A 19 -11.94 -1.23 -3.29
N ILE A 20 -12.31 -1.46 -2.03
CA ILE A 20 -12.26 -2.76 -1.35
C ILE A 20 -13.69 -3.12 -0.90
N PRO A 21 -14.25 -4.27 -1.30
CA PRO A 21 -15.56 -4.72 -0.84
C PRO A 21 -15.67 -4.76 0.69
N THR A 22 -16.87 -4.53 1.22
CA THR A 22 -17.10 -4.55 2.68
C THR A 22 -16.72 -5.88 3.32
N TRP A 23 -17.04 -6.99 2.65
CA TRP A 23 -16.68 -8.32 3.13
C TRP A 23 -15.14 -8.50 3.24
N ASP A 24 -14.38 -8.04 2.24
CA ASP A 24 -12.92 -8.12 2.26
C ASP A 24 -12.32 -7.25 3.36
N ASN A 25 -12.87 -6.05 3.60
CA ASN A 25 -12.46 -5.20 4.72
C ASN A 25 -12.67 -5.89 6.08
N GLU A 26 -13.79 -6.59 6.24
CA GLU A 26 -14.08 -7.33 7.47
C GLU A 26 -13.17 -8.57 7.61
N PHE A 27 -12.99 -9.30 6.52
CA PHE A 27 -12.13 -10.49 6.46
C PHE A 27 -10.67 -10.16 6.77
N LEU A 28 -10.15 -9.07 6.22
CA LEU A 28 -8.78 -8.61 6.42
C LEU A 28 -8.56 -7.82 7.71
N ARG A 29 -9.59 -7.74 8.59
CA ARG A 29 -9.45 -7.14 9.92
C ARG A 29 -8.75 -8.09 10.90
N VAL A 30 -7.52 -8.42 10.57
CA VAL A 30 -6.60 -9.28 11.30
C VAL A 30 -5.37 -8.48 11.76
N ASP A 31 -4.49 -9.07 12.56
CA ASP A 31 -3.22 -8.44 12.90
C ASP A 31 -2.27 -8.38 11.69
N GLN A 32 -1.26 -7.49 11.76
CA GLN A 32 -0.33 -7.26 10.65
C GLN A 32 0.45 -8.52 10.25
N GLY A 33 0.82 -9.37 11.21
CA GLY A 33 1.55 -10.61 10.94
C GLY A 33 0.71 -11.54 10.08
N THR A 34 -0.54 -11.77 10.49
CA THR A 34 -1.49 -12.55 9.69
C THR A 34 -1.74 -11.93 8.32
N LEU A 35 -1.87 -10.60 8.22
CA LEU A 35 -2.06 -9.91 6.93
C LEU A 35 -0.86 -10.14 5.99
N PHE A 36 0.37 -10.09 6.49
CA PHE A 36 1.56 -10.37 5.68
C PHE A 36 1.65 -11.83 5.25
N GLU A 37 1.31 -12.77 6.12
CA GLU A 37 1.23 -14.19 5.75
C GLU A 37 0.17 -14.43 4.67
N LEU A 38 -0.97 -13.74 4.73
CA LEU A 38 -1.98 -13.80 3.67
C LEU A 38 -1.46 -13.26 2.33
N ILE A 39 -0.67 -12.18 2.33
CA ILE A 39 -0.02 -11.66 1.11
C ILE A 39 0.94 -12.71 0.53
N LEU A 40 1.80 -13.29 1.38
CA LEU A 40 2.76 -14.31 0.95
C LEU A 40 2.07 -15.56 0.41
N ALA A 41 1.04 -16.04 1.11
CA ALA A 41 0.24 -17.19 0.69
C ALA A 41 -0.52 -16.92 -0.62
N ALA A 42 -1.12 -15.73 -0.76
CA ALA A 42 -1.82 -15.34 -1.98
C ALA A 42 -0.89 -15.29 -3.19
N ASN A 43 0.32 -14.74 -3.02
CA ASN A 43 1.35 -14.73 -4.06
C ASN A 43 1.84 -16.15 -4.38
N TYR A 44 2.08 -16.99 -3.37
CA TYR A 44 2.55 -18.36 -3.56
C TYR A 44 1.52 -19.24 -4.30
N LEU A 45 0.23 -19.06 -3.99
CA LEU A 45 -0.87 -19.81 -4.59
C LEU A 45 -1.42 -19.18 -5.88
N ASP A 46 -0.82 -18.07 -6.34
CA ASP A 46 -1.25 -17.30 -7.52
C ASP A 46 -2.73 -16.85 -7.48
N ILE A 47 -3.17 -16.37 -6.31
CA ILE A 47 -4.55 -15.87 -6.10
C ILE A 47 -4.54 -14.35 -6.23
N LYS A 48 -4.54 -13.84 -7.48
CA LYS A 48 -4.48 -12.39 -7.78
C LYS A 48 -5.48 -11.55 -6.98
N GLY A 49 -6.74 -12.00 -6.88
CA GLY A 49 -7.77 -11.24 -6.17
C GLY A 49 -7.46 -11.02 -4.69
N LEU A 50 -6.96 -12.06 -4.00
CA LEU A 50 -6.56 -11.96 -2.59
C LEU A 50 -5.30 -11.11 -2.43
N LEU A 51 -4.33 -11.27 -3.34
CA LEU A 51 -3.11 -10.46 -3.36
C LEU A 51 -3.45 -8.96 -3.53
N ASP A 52 -4.37 -8.64 -4.45
CA ASP A 52 -4.81 -7.27 -4.71
C ASP A 52 -5.47 -6.63 -3.47
N VAL A 53 -6.45 -7.29 -2.85
CA VAL A 53 -7.16 -6.71 -1.68
C VAL A 53 -6.28 -6.61 -0.44
N THR A 54 -5.34 -7.54 -0.24
CA THR A 54 -4.37 -7.47 0.85
C THR A 54 -3.36 -6.34 0.64
N CYS A 55 -2.84 -6.18 -0.59
CA CYS A 55 -1.96 -5.06 -0.94
C CYS A 55 -2.66 -3.70 -0.83
N LYS A 56 -3.92 -3.60 -1.28
CA LYS A 56 -4.74 -2.38 -1.12
C LYS A 56 -4.95 -2.03 0.37
N THR A 57 -5.19 -3.04 1.21
CA THR A 57 -5.32 -2.84 2.66
C THR A 57 -4.03 -2.25 3.26
N VAL A 58 -2.86 -2.79 2.93
CA VAL A 58 -1.57 -2.24 3.38
C VAL A 58 -1.34 -0.82 2.83
N ALA A 59 -1.68 -0.57 1.57
CA ALA A 59 -1.57 0.75 0.97
C ALA A 59 -2.45 1.79 1.69
N ASN A 60 -3.68 1.43 2.08
CA ASN A 60 -4.55 2.27 2.88
C ASN A 60 -4.00 2.57 4.29
N MET A 61 -3.21 1.66 4.87
CA MET A 61 -2.53 1.90 6.15
C MET A 61 -1.39 2.94 6.04
N ILE A 62 -0.89 3.19 4.83
CA ILE A 62 0.20 4.15 4.53
C ILE A 62 -0.36 5.49 4.07
N LYS A 63 -1.42 5.46 3.25
CA LYS A 63 -2.02 6.62 2.61
C LYS A 63 -2.35 7.72 3.63
N GLY A 64 -1.84 8.92 3.39
CA GLY A 64 -2.10 10.10 4.22
C GLY A 64 -1.37 10.16 5.56
N LYS A 65 -0.52 9.17 5.88
CA LYS A 65 0.33 9.20 7.09
C LYS A 65 1.66 9.87 6.81
N SER A 66 2.21 10.54 7.83
CA SER A 66 3.58 11.04 7.80
C SER A 66 4.60 9.89 7.83
N PRO A 67 5.85 10.12 7.36
CA PRO A 67 6.91 9.12 7.45
C PRO A 67 7.09 8.55 8.86
N ASP A 68 6.99 9.39 9.90
CA ASP A 68 7.16 8.96 11.30
C ASP A 68 5.98 8.11 11.81
N GLU A 69 4.75 8.35 11.32
CA GLU A 69 3.60 7.49 11.62
C GLU A 69 3.68 6.16 10.88
N ILE A 70 4.15 6.15 9.63
CA ILE A 70 4.39 4.93 8.86
C ILE A 70 5.44 4.08 9.57
N ARG A 71 6.59 4.68 9.93
CA ARG A 71 7.66 4.02 10.68
C ARG A 71 7.15 3.37 11.96
N ARG A 72 6.36 4.11 12.76
CA ARG A 72 5.75 3.56 13.99
C ARG A 72 4.75 2.44 13.71
N THR A 73 3.90 2.60 12.70
CA THR A 73 2.86 1.60 12.35
C THR A 73 3.48 0.26 11.98
N PHE A 74 4.55 0.28 11.19
CA PHE A 74 5.23 -0.92 10.68
C PHE A 74 6.48 -1.31 11.47
N ASN A 75 6.71 -0.66 12.62
CA ASN A 75 7.86 -0.88 13.49
C ASN A 75 9.21 -0.81 12.75
N ILE A 76 9.35 0.17 11.84
CA ILE A 76 10.54 0.43 11.04
C ILE A 76 11.43 1.42 11.78
N ARG A 77 12.70 1.06 11.95
CA ARG A 77 13.73 1.95 12.52
C ARG A 77 14.13 3.01 11.48
N ASN A 78 14.20 4.28 11.89
CA ASN A 78 14.84 5.32 11.09
C ASN A 78 16.36 5.09 11.10
N ASP A 79 16.93 4.86 9.93
CA ASP A 79 18.36 4.63 9.69
C ASP A 79 19.05 5.81 9.00
N PHE A 80 18.32 6.89 8.72
CA PHE A 80 18.90 8.14 8.23
C PHE A 80 19.55 8.94 9.35
N THR A 81 20.64 9.63 9.01
CA THR A 81 21.15 10.74 9.81
C THR A 81 20.21 11.94 9.72
N THR A 82 20.34 12.87 10.67
CA THR A 82 19.54 14.11 10.68
C THR A 82 19.73 14.90 9.38
N GLU A 83 20.97 14.99 8.91
CA GLU A 83 21.33 15.72 7.70
C GLU A 83 20.71 15.09 6.43
N GLU A 84 20.73 13.76 6.32
CA GLU A 84 20.10 13.03 5.21
C GLU A 84 18.58 13.19 5.22
N GLU A 85 17.95 13.09 6.40
CA GLU A 85 16.50 13.27 6.51
C GLU A 85 16.07 14.69 6.15
N GLU A 86 16.83 15.72 6.58
CA GLU A 86 16.58 17.11 6.20
C GLU A 86 16.78 17.36 4.71
N GLN A 87 17.76 16.72 4.08
CA GLN A 87 17.95 16.82 2.63
C GLN A 87 16.77 16.20 1.89
N ILE A 88 16.37 14.97 2.24
CA ILE A 88 15.25 14.28 1.61
C ILE A 88 13.94 15.06 1.80
N ARG A 89 13.71 15.63 2.99
CA ARG A 89 12.54 16.50 3.25
C ARG A 89 12.55 17.75 2.37
N ARG A 90 13.72 18.36 2.12
CA ARG A 90 13.84 19.53 1.23
C ARG A 90 13.59 19.18 -0.24
N GLU A 91 14.01 18.00 -0.68
CA GLU A 91 13.84 17.54 -2.06
C GLU A 91 12.39 17.15 -2.40
N ASN A 92 11.60 16.76 -1.39
CA ASN A 92 10.22 16.26 -1.55
C ASN A 92 9.13 17.20 -0.99
N ALA A 93 9.50 18.41 -0.56
CA ALA A 93 8.58 19.46 -0.12
C ALA A 93 7.94 20.19 -1.32
#